data_AF-A0A7W1MZT5-F1
#
_entry.id   AF-A0A7W1MZT5-F1
#
_cell.length_a   1.000
_cell.length_b   1.000
_cell.length_c   1.000
_cell.angle_alpha   90.00
_cell.angle_beta   90.00
_cell.angle_gamma   90.00
#
_symmetry.space_group_name_H-M   'P 1'
#
loop_
_entity.id
_entity.type
_entity.pdbx_description
1 polymer ?
#
loop_
_entity_poly.entity_id
_entity_poly.type
_entity_poly.pdbx_seq_one_letter_code
_entity_poly.pdbx_strand_id
1 'polypeptide(L)'
;REAVPKARARADGAAIPLDELDRRLLNLLQGRFPLEPRPFLRVAELAETDEDDVLRRTQRLVDERIIRQVTPIFDTRVLGYSSMLVAAKVDPENPHRAA
;
A
#
# COMPACT_ATOMS: atom_id res chain seq x y z
N ARG A 1 -22.37 20.70 5.29
CA ARG A 1 -21.90 19.40 5.84
C ARG A 1 -20.42 19.58 6.12
N GLU A 2 -20.03 19.56 7.39
CA GLU A 2 -18.66 19.75 7.84
C GLU A 2 -17.78 18.59 7.34
N ALA A 3 -16.59 18.91 6.81
CA ALA A 3 -15.68 17.92 6.27
C ALA A 3 -15.05 17.13 7.42
N VAL A 4 -15.56 15.93 7.67
CA VAL A 4 -14.98 15.02 8.67
C VAL A 4 -13.65 14.49 8.12
N PRO A 5 -12.50 14.77 8.76
CA PRO A 5 -11.25 14.19 8.34
C PRO A 5 -11.35 12.67 8.46
N LYS A 6 -10.90 11.93 7.43
CA LYS A 6 -10.69 10.48 7.54
C LYS A 6 -9.50 10.26 8.49
N ALA A 7 -9.75 10.36 9.79
CA ALA A 7 -8.83 9.87 10.80
C ALA A 7 -8.67 8.36 10.58
N ARG A 8 -7.51 7.96 10.08
CA ARG A 8 -7.16 6.55 9.91
C ARG A 8 -6.83 6.00 11.29
N ALA A 9 -7.85 5.53 12.02
CA ALA A 9 -7.62 4.76 13.23
C ALA A 9 -7.12 3.36 12.83
N ARG A 10 -5.88 3.04 13.21
CA ARG A 10 -5.36 1.67 13.23
C ARG A 10 -5.65 1.11 14.63
N ALA A 11 -6.03 -0.18 14.73
CA ALA A 11 -6.30 -0.82 16.02
C ALA A 11 -5.09 -0.72 16.97
N ASP A 12 -3.87 -0.76 16.42
CA ASP A 12 -2.62 -0.76 17.20
C ASP A 12 -1.84 0.56 17.12
N GLY A 13 -2.46 1.65 16.64
CA GLY A 13 -1.79 2.95 16.52
C GLY A 13 -0.67 3.00 15.45
N ALA A 14 0.37 3.80 15.69
CA ALA A 14 1.40 4.14 14.70
C ALA A 14 2.43 3.03 14.42
N ALA A 15 2.55 2.02 15.30
CA ALA A 15 3.58 0.99 15.19
C ALA A 15 3.03 -0.38 15.60
N ILE A 16 2.66 -1.20 14.61
CA ILE A 16 2.45 -2.62 14.83
C ILE A 16 3.83 -3.27 15.02
N PRO A 17 4.05 -4.09 16.07
CA PRO A 17 5.31 -4.79 16.25
C PRO A 17 5.59 -5.72 15.06
N LEU A 18 6.64 -5.41 14.31
CA LEU A 18 7.14 -6.24 13.22
C LEU A 18 8.35 -7.01 13.72
N ASP A 19 8.37 -8.32 13.52
CA ASP A 19 9.58 -9.11 13.74
C ASP A 19 10.57 -8.93 12.56
N GLU A 20 11.74 -9.56 12.68
CA GLU A 20 12.78 -9.39 11.67
C GLU A 20 12.41 -9.99 10.32
N LEU A 21 11.65 -11.10 10.33
CA LEU A 21 11.18 -11.73 9.10
C LEU A 21 10.11 -10.86 8.42
N ASP A 22 9.17 -10.29 9.16
CA ASP A 22 8.17 -9.36 8.62
C ASP A 22 8.85 -8.16 7.93
N ARG A 23 9.89 -7.58 8.54
CA ARG A 23 10.66 -6.48 7.94
C ARG A 23 11.36 -6.90 6.66
N ARG A 24 12.00 -8.08 6.67
CA ARG A 24 12.65 -8.64 5.48
C ARG A 24 11.65 -8.85 4.34
N LEU A 25 10.48 -9.43 4.63
CA LEU A 25 9.40 -9.62 3.65
C LEU A 25 8.88 -8.30 3.10
N LEU A 26 8.63 -7.30 3.95
CA LEU A 26 8.19 -5.98 3.51
C LEU A 26 9.18 -5.34 2.52
N ASN A 27 10.48 -5.42 2.81
CA ASN A 27 11.52 -4.90 1.93
C ASN A 27 11.54 -5.62 0.57
N LEU A 28 11.43 -6.96 0.57
CA LEU A 28 11.39 -7.76 -0.66
C LEU A 28 10.16 -7.45 -1.51
N LEU A 29 8.98 -7.39 -0.89
CA LEU A 29 7.70 -7.13 -1.56
C LEU A 29 7.59 -5.70 -2.11
N GLN A 30 8.18 -4.70 -1.45
CA GLN A 30 8.14 -3.30 -1.89
C GLN A 30 9.16 -2.98 -2.98
N GLY A 31 10.37 -3.54 -2.87
CA GLY A 31 11.48 -3.16 -3.73
C GLY A 31 11.54 -3.92 -5.05
N ARG A 32 11.47 -5.25 -4.98
CA ARG A 32 11.69 -6.14 -6.13
C ARG A 32 10.80 -7.36 -6.07
N PHE A 33 9.49 -7.14 -6.13
CA PHE A 33 8.56 -8.25 -6.25
C PHE A 33 8.87 -9.06 -7.53
N PRO A 34 9.13 -10.38 -7.42
CA PRO A 34 9.50 -11.21 -8.58
C PRO A 34 8.38 -11.28 -9.63
N LEU A 35 8.75 -11.19 -10.92
CA LEU A 35 7.82 -11.35 -12.04
C LEU A 35 8.05 -12.72 -12.71
N GLU A 36 7.65 -13.76 -12.00
CA GLU A 36 7.86 -15.16 -12.39
C GLU A 36 6.64 -16.02 -11.99
N PRO A 37 6.52 -17.28 -12.45
CA PRO A 37 5.32 -18.08 -12.21
C PRO A 37 4.97 -18.33 -10.73
N ARG A 38 5.98 -18.39 -9.85
CA ARG A 38 5.81 -18.60 -8.39
C ARG A 38 6.54 -17.51 -7.60
N PRO A 39 6.03 -16.27 -7.61
CA PRO A 39 6.77 -15.14 -7.09
C PRO A 39 6.95 -15.21 -5.57
N PHE A 40 5.99 -15.79 -4.84
CA PHE A 40 6.09 -15.96 -3.39
C PHE A 40 7.09 -17.04 -2.98
N LEU A 41 7.23 -18.13 -3.76
CA LEU A 41 8.32 -19.08 -3.59
C LEU A 41 9.67 -18.38 -3.70
N ARG A 42 9.84 -17.52 -4.71
CA ARG A 42 11.10 -16.78 -4.88
C ARG A 42 11.37 -15.80 -3.75
N VAL A 43 10.32 -15.13 -3.24
CA VAL A 43 10.44 -14.30 -2.04
C VAL A 43 10.85 -15.16 -0.84
N ALA A 44 10.33 -16.38 -0.70
CA ALA A 44 10.67 -17.28 0.38
C ALA A 44 12.15 -17.71 0.33
N GLU A 45 12.66 -18.07 -0.86
CA GLU A 45 14.07 -18.37 -1.07
C GLU A 45 14.97 -17.19 -0.69
N LEU A 46 14.62 -15.97 -1.12
CA LEU A 46 15.37 -14.75 -0.79
C LEU A 46 15.26 -14.36 0.69
N ALA A 47 14.15 -14.72 1.33
CA ALA A 47 13.91 -14.49 2.75
C ALA A 47 14.48 -15.61 3.64
N GLU A 48 15.00 -16.70 3.05
CA GLU A 48 15.48 -17.89 3.73
C GLU A 48 14.40 -18.54 4.62
N THR A 49 13.19 -18.68 4.07
CA THR A 49 12.02 -19.25 4.76
C THR A 49 11.16 -20.08 3.80
N ASP A 50 10.06 -20.65 4.29
CA ASP A 50 9.12 -21.44 3.52
C ASP A 50 8.05 -20.56 2.83
N GLU A 51 7.56 -21.00 1.67
CA GLU A 51 6.54 -20.25 0.90
C GLU A 51 5.24 -20.07 1.70
N ASP A 52 4.82 -21.08 2.45
CA ASP A 52 3.63 -21.02 3.30
C ASP A 52 3.75 -19.95 4.39
N ASP A 53 4.96 -19.79 4.94
CA ASP A 53 5.27 -18.76 5.93
C ASP A 53 5.21 -17.35 5.31
N VAL A 54 5.74 -17.19 4.10
CA VAL A 54 5.63 -15.93 3.35
C VAL A 54 4.18 -15.57 3.08
N LEU A 55 3.38 -16.52 2.57
CA LEU A 55 1.98 -16.29 2.23
C LEU A 55 1.17 -15.94 3.47
N ARG A 56 1.29 -16.74 4.54
CA ARG A 56 0.58 -16.51 5.81
C ARG A 56 0.92 -15.15 6.41
N ARG A 57 2.20 -14.79 6.45
CA ARG A 57 2.65 -13.49 6.99
C ARG A 57 2.21 -12.33 6.11
N THR A 58 2.35 -12.45 4.79
CA THR A 58 1.91 -11.41 3.84
C THR A 58 0.42 -11.15 3.98
N GLN A 59 -0.39 -12.21 4.07
CA GLN A 59 -1.84 -12.09 4.27
C GLN A 59 -2.15 -11.37 5.58
N ARG A 60 -1.51 -11.76 6.69
CA ARG A 60 -1.65 -11.07 7.99
C ARG A 60 -1.34 -9.57 7.87
N LEU A 61 -0.23 -9.20 7.21
CA LEU A 61 0.17 -7.81 7.02
C LEU A 61 -0.83 -7.01 6.17
N VAL A 62 -1.55 -7.66 5.24
CA VAL A 62 -2.65 -7.05 4.46
C VAL A 62 -3.88 -6.85 5.34
N ASP A 63 -4.27 -7.86 6.11
CA ASP A 63 -5.45 -7.84 6.98
C ASP A 63 -5.31 -6.78 8.09
N GLU A 64 -4.11 -6.66 8.67
CA GLU A 64 -3.74 -5.63 9.65
C GLU A 64 -3.53 -4.24 9.00
N ARG A 65 -3.69 -4.11 7.68
CA ARG A 65 -3.53 -2.87 6.90
C ARG A 65 -2.15 -2.23 7.01
N ILE A 66 -1.12 -3.03 7.25
CA ILE A 66 0.29 -2.63 7.13
C ILE A 66 0.64 -2.55 5.64
N ILE A 67 0.33 -3.61 4.89
CA ILE A 67 0.31 -3.60 3.44
C ILE A 67 -1.09 -3.14 3.01
N ARG A 68 -1.16 -2.08 2.21
CA ARG A 68 -2.44 -1.57 1.70
C ARG A 68 -3.03 -2.50 0.63
N GLN A 69 -2.19 -2.96 -0.29
CA GLN A 69 -2.52 -3.84 -1.39
C GLN A 69 -1.22 -4.32 -2.06
N VAL A 70 -1.29 -5.47 -2.73
CA VAL A 70 -0.24 -5.98 -3.63
C VAL A 70 -0.83 -5.96 -5.04
N THR A 71 -0.49 -4.91 -5.81
CA THR A 71 -1.06 -4.66 -7.13
C THR A 71 0.00 -4.11 -8.08
N PRO A 72 -0.12 -4.35 -9.39
CA PRO A 72 0.73 -3.67 -10.36
C PRO A 72 0.56 -2.15 -10.26
N ILE A 73 1.66 -1.41 -10.44
CA ILE A 73 1.65 0.04 -10.60
C ILE A 73 1.97 0.33 -12.06
N PHE A 74 1.04 0.99 -12.75
CA PHE A 74 1.20 1.35 -14.16
C PHE A 74 1.70 2.78 -14.31
N ASP A 75 2.62 3.01 -15.25
CA ASP A 75 2.97 4.36 -15.68
C ASP A 75 1.83 4.91 -16.54
N THR A 76 1.04 5.81 -15.96
CA THR A 76 -0.11 6.41 -16.63
C THR A 76 0.27 7.21 -17.88
N ARG A 77 1.49 7.76 -17.94
CA ARG A 77 1.97 8.50 -19.13
C ARG A 77 2.15 7.58 -20.32
N VAL A 78 2.70 6.38 -20.11
CA VAL A 78 2.86 5.36 -21.17
C VAL A 78 1.51 4.87 -21.67
N LEU A 79 0.50 4.85 -20.80
CA LEU A 79 -0.88 4.51 -21.15
C LEU A 79 -1.66 5.66 -21.83
N GLY A 80 -1.01 6.80 -22.14
CA GLY A 80 -1.62 7.94 -22.82
C GLY A 80 -2.46 8.85 -21.93
N TYR A 81 -2.42 8.68 -20.60
CA TYR A 81 -3.08 9.58 -19.68
C TYR A 81 -2.22 10.81 -19.40
N SER A 82 -2.87 11.97 -19.36
CA SER A 82 -2.31 13.21 -18.82
C SER A 82 -3.00 13.55 -17.50
N SER A 83 -2.24 14.08 -16.54
CA SER A 83 -2.77 14.55 -15.26
C SER A 83 -2.34 15.99 -15.02
N MET A 84 -3.17 16.73 -14.28
CA MET A 84 -2.90 18.12 -13.91
C MET A 84 -3.32 18.33 -12.46
N LEU A 85 -2.46 18.99 -11.67
CA LEU A 85 -2.84 19.53 -10.37
C LEU A 85 -3.55 20.88 -10.59
N VAL A 86 -4.81 20.96 -10.21
CA VAL A 86 -5.63 22.18 -10.35
C VAL A 86 -5.96 22.71 -8.97
N ALA A 87 -5.88 24.02 -8.80
CA ALA A 87 -6.31 24.72 -7.60
C ALA A 87 -7.36 25.77 -7.98
N ALA A 88 -8.36 25.94 -7.13
CA ALA A 88 -9.39 26.95 -7.27
C ALA A 88 -9.58 27.67 -5.93
N LYS A 89 -9.88 28.97 -5.98
CA LYS A 89 -10.35 29.71 -4.81
C LYS A 89 -11.80 29.32 -4.55
N VAL A 90 -12.12 28.95 -3.32
CA VAL A 90 -13.48 28.56 -2.90
C VAL A 90 -13.96 29.45 -1.77
N ASP A 91 -15.28 29.65 -1.70
CA ASP A 91 -15.93 30.22 -0.52
C ASP A 91 -15.83 29.22 0.64
N PRO A 92 -15.19 29.57 1.78
CA PRO A 92 -15.08 28.67 2.92
C PRO A 92 -16.43 28.29 3.53
N GLU A 93 -17.45 29.15 3.42
CA GLU A 93 -18.79 28.86 3.95
C GLU A 93 -19.57 27.91 3.01
N ASN A 94 -19.25 27.94 1.71
CA ASN A 94 -19.94 27.15 0.68
C ASN A 94 -18.98 26.47 -0.32
N PRO A 95 -18.02 25.62 0.10
CA PRO A 95 -16.94 25.11 -0.74
C PRO A 95 -17.37 24.13 -1.84
N HIS A 96 -18.63 23.70 -1.82
CA HIS A 96 -19.23 22.80 -2.81
C HIS A 96 -19.97 23.56 -3.93
N ARG A 97 -20.18 24.88 -3.77
CA ARG A 97 -20.79 25.73 -4.80
C ARG A 97 -19.70 26.25 -5.74
N ALA A 98 -20.04 26.36 -7.02
CA ALA A 98 -19.20 27.05 -7.98
C ALA A 98 -19.02 28.52 -7.54
N ALA A 99 -17.80 29.04 -7.71
CA ALA A 99 -17.46 30.43 -7.43
C ALA A 99 -18.13 31.40 -8.41
#